data_AF-A0A174U5P4-F1
#
_entry.id   AF-A0A174U5P4-F1
#
_cell.length_a   1.000
_cell.length_b   1.000
_cell.length_c   1.000
_cell.angle_alpha   90.00
_cell.angle_beta   90.00
_cell.angle_gamma   90.00
#
_symmetry.space_group_name_H-M   'P 1'
#
loop_
_entity.id
_entity.type
_entity.pdbx_description
1 polymer ?
#
loop_
_entity_poly.entity_id
_entity_poly.type
_entity_poly.pdbx_seq_one_letter_code
_entity_poly.pdbx_strand_id
1 'polypeptide(L)'
;MKEKTTITFLAAECGEFHGMGECIECTSLKEAFRHYQRFCKRSPQMLPSLEFSLHHAEDPLYNEGEYPLVTGEKGKELLSYVPYYANHPLVQEAVRELEQLESQQKKAKKRGRER
;
A
#
# COMPACT_ATOMS: atom_id res chain seq x y z
N MET A 1 -26.61 -4.53 6.00
CA MET A 1 -25.99 -3.41 6.72
C MET A 1 -24.66 -3.16 6.01
N LYS A 2 -24.44 -1.99 5.41
CA LYS A 2 -23.13 -1.70 4.77
C LYS A 2 -22.17 -1.42 5.92
N GLU A 3 -21.29 -2.37 6.19
CA GLU A 3 -20.19 -2.21 7.13
C GLU A 3 -19.47 -0.91 6.80
N LYS A 4 -19.40 0.02 7.76
CA LYS A 4 -18.64 1.27 7.62
C LYS A 4 -17.16 0.96 7.88
N THR A 5 -16.58 0.10 7.05
CA THR A 5 -15.14 -0.11 7.03
C THR A 5 -14.54 0.89 6.07
N THR A 6 -13.56 1.67 6.53
CA THR A 6 -12.76 2.55 5.67
C THR A 6 -11.33 2.04 5.61
N ILE A 7 -10.65 2.30 4.49
CA ILE A 7 -9.24 1.96 4.32
C ILE A 7 -8.43 3.25 4.21
N THR A 8 -7.32 3.32 4.94
CA THR A 8 -6.29 4.34 4.74
C THR A 8 -5.02 3.68 4.22
N PHE A 9 -4.18 4.47 3.57
CA PHE A 9 -2.92 4.03 2.98
C PHE A 9 -1.78 4.84 3.58
N LEU A 10 -0.65 4.20 3.83
CA LEU A 10 0.53 4.85 4.34
C LEU A 10 1.69 4.62 3.38
N ALA A 11 2.39 5.69 3.04
CA ALA A 11 3.70 5.61 2.41
C ALA A 11 4.77 5.96 3.45
N ALA A 12 5.66 5.01 3.74
CA ALA A 12 6.78 5.23 4.65
C ALA A 12 8.09 5.30 3.87
N GLU A 13 8.96 6.25 4.23
CA GLU A 13 10.30 6.35 3.68
C GLU A 13 11.20 5.21 4.18
N CYS A 14 10.97 4.76 5.41
CA CYS A 14 11.56 3.55 5.97
C CYS A 14 10.47 2.54 6.31
N GLY A 15 10.43 1.42 5.60
CA GLY A 15 9.40 0.40 5.79
C GLY A 15 9.59 -0.49 7.01
N GLU A 16 10.70 -0.35 7.73
CA GLU A 16 10.95 -1.09 8.97
C GLU A 16 10.68 -0.24 10.23
N PHE A 17 10.87 1.08 10.13
CA PHE A 17 10.76 1.98 11.28
C PHE A 17 10.12 3.31 10.87
N HIS A 18 8.83 3.49 11.18
CA HIS A 18 8.10 4.73 10.89
C HIS A 18 8.67 5.98 11.58
N GLY A 19 9.45 5.80 12.65
CA GLY A 19 10.19 6.87 13.30
C GLY A 19 11.46 7.31 12.55
N MET A 20 11.87 6.60 11.49
CA MET A 20 13.05 6.89 10.69
C MET A 20 12.67 7.40 9.29
N GLY A 21 12.47 8.72 9.18
CA GLY A 21 12.15 9.38 7.92
C GLY A 21 10.71 9.88 7.86
N GLU A 22 10.22 10.15 6.66
CA GLU A 22 8.85 10.65 6.47
C GLU A 22 7.84 9.49 6.34
N CYS A 23 6.72 9.58 7.07
CA CYS A 23 5.55 8.71 6.91
C CYS A 23 4.34 9.57 6.56
N ILE A 24 3.61 9.20 5.51
CA ILE A 24 2.52 10.00 4.96
C ILE A 24 1.28 9.13 4.82
N GLU A 25 0.26 9.43 5.62
CA GLU A 25 -1.06 8.80 5.52
C GLU A 25 -1.89 9.50 4.44
N CYS A 26 -2.60 8.70 3.65
CA CYS A 26 -3.44 9.12 2.55
C CYS A 26 -4.76 8.33 2.56
N THR A 27 -5.84 8.97 2.13
CA THR A 27 -7.14 8.29 1.89
C THR A 27 -7.22 7.66 0.50
N SER A 28 -6.26 7.98 -0.39
CA SER A 28 -6.19 7.47 -1.76
C SER A 28 -4.89 6.70 -1.99
N LEU A 29 -5.01 5.48 -2.52
CA LEU A 29 -3.86 4.65 -2.87
C LEU A 29 -2.97 5.32 -3.92
N LYS A 30 -3.56 6.03 -4.89
CA LYS A 30 -2.81 6.76 -5.91
C LYS A 30 -1.91 7.84 -5.32
N GLU A 31 -2.37 8.54 -4.28
CA GLU A 31 -1.58 9.55 -3.59
C GLU A 31 -0.45 8.91 -2.79
N ALA A 32 -0.76 7.88 -1.99
CA ALA A 32 0.24 7.11 -1.25
C ALA A 32 1.31 6.55 -2.19
N PHE A 33 0.91 5.98 -3.33
CA PHE A 33 1.82 5.45 -4.34
C PHE A 33 2.73 6.52 -4.94
N ARG A 34 2.26 7.76 -5.11
CA ARG A 34 3.09 8.88 -5.56
C ARG A 34 4.17 9.24 -4.52
N HIS A 35 3.82 9.23 -3.24
CA HIS A 35 4.77 9.46 -2.15
C HIS A 35 5.79 8.32 -2.06
N TYR A 36 5.33 7.07 -2.10
CA TYR A 36 6.17 5.87 -2.18
C TYR A 36 7.19 5.96 -3.33
N GLN A 37 6.75 6.32 -4.54
CA GLN A 37 7.64 6.50 -5.68
C GLN A 37 8.69 7.59 -5.47
N ARG A 38 8.36 8.66 -4.74
CA ARG A 38 9.32 9.72 -4.39
C ARG A 38 10.36 9.17 -3.41
N PHE A 39 9.94 8.40 -2.40
CA PHE A 39 10.85 7.77 -1.45
C PHE A 39 11.78 6.76 -2.13
N CYS A 40 11.26 5.93 -3.04
CA CYS A 40 12.09 4.99 -3.82
C CYS A 40 13.18 5.70 -4.64
N LYS A 41 12.99 6.97 -5.02
CA LYS A 41 13.98 7.76 -5.75
C LYS A 41 14.93 8.51 -4.81
N ARG A 42 14.41 9.04 -3.70
CA ARG A 42 15.17 9.88 -2.75
C ARG A 42 16.06 9.04 -1.85
N SER A 43 15.54 7.92 -1.34
CA SER A 43 16.12 7.16 -0.24
C SER A 43 15.94 5.65 -0.42
N PRO A 44 16.40 5.05 -1.55
CA PRO A 44 16.23 3.62 -1.80
C PRO A 44 16.87 2.73 -0.72
N GLN A 45 17.91 3.21 -0.03
CA GLN A 45 18.59 2.51 1.07
C GLN A 45 17.75 2.36 2.33
N MET A 46 16.70 3.19 2.49
CA MET A 46 15.81 3.14 3.65
C MET A 46 14.71 2.08 3.51
N LEU A 47 14.65 1.39 2.37
CA LEU A 47 13.62 0.40 2.03
C LEU A 47 12.20 0.97 2.19
N PRO A 48 11.79 1.93 1.35
CA PRO A 48 10.44 2.49 1.42
C PRO A 48 9.36 1.41 1.30
N SER A 49 8.24 1.61 1.99
CA SER A 49 7.09 0.69 1.97
C SER A 49 5.79 1.42 1.62
N LEU A 50 4.80 0.62 1.24
CA LEU A 50 3.42 1.02 1.07
C LEU A 50 2.59 0.09 1.93
N GLU A 51 1.73 0.65 2.77
CA GLU A 51 0.93 -0.07 3.76
C GLU A 51 -0.53 0.39 3.69
N PHE A 52 -1.42 -0.40 4.30
CA PHE A 52 -2.82 -0.04 4.50
C PHE A 52 -3.24 -0.29 5.95
N SER A 53 -4.26 0.44 6.40
CA SER A 53 -4.96 0.18 7.65
C SER A 53 -6.47 0.14 7.40
N LEU A 54 -7.17 -0.79 8.05
CA LEU A 54 -8.62 -0.93 7.96
C LEU A 54 -9.26 -0.40 9.23
N HIS A 55 -10.13 0.59 9.10
CA HIS A 55 -10.87 1.17 10.21
C HIS A 55 -12.31 0.65 10.16
N HIS A 56 -12.61 -0.32 11.02
CA HIS A 56 -13.94 -0.86 11.20
C HIS A 56 -14.62 -0.24 12.43
N ALA A 57 -15.85 0.24 12.26
CA ALA A 57 -16.57 0.95 13.32
C ALA A 57 -17.01 0.07 14.49
N GLU A 58 -17.15 -1.25 14.28
CA GLU A 58 -17.74 -2.17 15.27
C GLU A 58 -16.74 -3.19 15.84
N ASP A 59 -15.59 -3.39 15.19
CA ASP A 59 -14.53 -4.33 15.59
C ASP A 59 -13.16 -3.62 15.52
N PRO A 60 -12.65 -3.12 16.65
CA PRO A 60 -11.40 -2.39 16.69
C PRO A 60 -10.16 -3.29 16.50
N LEU A 61 -10.31 -4.62 16.42
CA LEU A 61 -9.19 -5.56 16.32
C LEU A 61 -8.26 -5.25 15.14
N TYR A 62 -8.79 -4.66 14.06
CA TYR A 62 -8.04 -4.35 12.84
C TYR A 62 -7.76 -2.85 12.63
N ASN A 63 -8.21 -1.98 13.55
CA ASN A 63 -8.16 -0.51 13.40
C ASN A 63 -6.76 0.10 13.59
N GLU A 64 -5.90 -0.58 14.32
CA GLU A 64 -4.61 -0.03 14.79
C GLU A 64 -3.42 -0.66 14.06
N GLY A 65 -3.66 -1.46 13.01
CA GLY A 65 -2.63 -2.26 12.36
C GLY A 65 -2.30 -1.79 10.93
N GLU A 66 -1.12 -1.21 10.75
CA GLU A 66 -0.53 -1.02 9.42
C GLU A 66 -0.09 -2.38 8.86
N TYR A 67 -0.61 -2.73 7.69
CA TYR A 67 -0.27 -3.97 7.01
C TYR A 67 0.36 -3.70 5.64
N PRO A 68 1.47 -4.34 5.28
CA PRO A 68 2.17 -4.08 4.02
C PRO A 68 1.30 -4.42 2.80
N LEU A 69 1.18 -3.47 1.88
CA LEU A 69 0.50 -3.61 0.60
C LEU A 69 1.50 -3.94 -0.50
N VAL A 70 1.63 -5.23 -0.80
CA VAL A 70 2.58 -5.75 -1.78
C VAL A 70 1.83 -6.47 -2.91
N THR A 71 2.35 -6.41 -4.14
CA THR A 71 1.80 -7.12 -5.31
C THR A 71 2.54 -8.44 -5.59
N GLY A 72 2.00 -9.26 -6.50
CA GLY A 72 2.64 -10.51 -6.94
C GLY A 72 2.57 -11.64 -5.90
N GLU A 73 3.49 -12.60 -5.98
CA GLU A 73 3.49 -13.81 -5.13
C GLU A 73 3.69 -13.47 -3.65
N LYS A 74 4.61 -12.55 -3.35
CA LYS A 74 4.86 -12.08 -1.98
C LYS A 74 3.64 -11.41 -1.35
N GLY A 75 2.91 -10.61 -2.12
CA GLY A 75 1.66 -10.00 -1.66
C GLY A 75 0.60 -11.03 -1.29
N LYS A 76 0.44 -12.06 -2.12
CA LYS A 76 -0.51 -13.16 -1.86
C LYS A 76 -0.12 -13.97 -0.63
N GLU A 77 1.17 -14.26 -0.47
CA GLU A 77 1.69 -14.96 0.69
C GLU A 77 1.45 -14.17 1.98
N LEU A 78 1.83 -12.88 2.01
CA LEU A 78 1.60 -12.01 3.16
C LEU A 78 0.12 -11.97 3.54
N LEU A 79 -0.76 -11.62 2.60
CA LEU A 79 -2.20 -11.55 2.87
C LEU A 79 -2.78 -12.89 3.36
N SER A 80 -2.22 -14.03 2.97
CA SER A 80 -2.70 -15.34 3.43
C SER A 80 -2.52 -15.56 4.94
N TYR A 81 -1.60 -14.85 5.59
CA TYR A 81 -1.41 -14.93 7.03
C TYR A 81 -2.56 -14.30 7.83
N VAL A 82 -3.32 -13.40 7.21
CA VAL A 82 -4.48 -12.75 7.83
C VAL A 82 -5.71 -12.98 6.95
N PRO A 83 -6.47 -14.06 7.19
CA PRO A 83 -7.64 -14.41 6.37
C PRO A 83 -8.68 -13.28 6.26
N TYR A 84 -8.78 -12.43 7.28
CA TYR A 84 -9.63 -11.24 7.23
C TYR A 84 -9.20 -10.29 6.10
N TYR A 85 -7.93 -9.91 6.03
CA TYR A 85 -7.41 -9.05 4.96
C TYR A 85 -7.46 -9.71 3.59
N ALA A 86 -7.15 -11.01 3.50
CA ALA A 86 -7.21 -11.75 2.23
C ALA A 86 -8.61 -11.72 1.58
N ASN A 87 -9.66 -11.76 2.40
CA ASN A 87 -11.05 -11.80 1.94
C ASN A 87 -11.74 -10.43 1.95
N HIS A 88 -11.10 -9.38 2.49
CA HIS A 88 -11.73 -8.07 2.61
C HIS A 88 -11.80 -7.35 1.25
N PRO A 89 -12.99 -6.89 0.81
CA PRO A 89 -13.18 -6.33 -0.53
C PRO A 89 -12.33 -5.08 -0.79
N LEU A 90 -12.14 -4.21 0.21
CA LEU A 90 -11.29 -3.02 0.08
C LEU A 90 -9.81 -3.38 -0.12
N VAL A 91 -9.34 -4.46 0.50
CA VAL A 91 -7.93 -4.91 0.37
C VAL A 91 -7.72 -5.52 -1.02
N GLN A 92 -8.67 -6.33 -1.50
CA GLN A 92 -8.61 -6.87 -2.85
C GLN A 92 -8.65 -5.77 -3.93
N GLU A 93 -9.45 -4.73 -3.72
CA GLU A 93 -9.48 -3.56 -4.58
C GLU A 93 -8.14 -2.80 -4.56
N ALA A 94 -7.57 -2.57 -3.37
CA ALA A 94 -6.27 -1.92 -3.23
C ALA A 94 -5.14 -2.69 -3.93
N VAL A 95 -5.08 -4.02 -3.80
CA VAL A 95 -4.10 -4.85 -4.50
C VAL A 95 -4.25 -4.71 -6.02
N ARG A 96 -5.49 -4.79 -6.54
CA ARG A 96 -5.77 -4.67 -7.96
C ARG A 96 -5.39 -3.29 -8.50
N GLU A 97 -5.70 -2.23 -7.76
CA GLU A 97 -5.33 -0.86 -8.14
C GLU A 97 -3.80 -0.66 -8.11
N LEU A 98 -3.10 -1.20 -7.11
CA LEU A 98 -1.65 -1.14 -7.04
C LEU A 98 -0.99 -1.83 -8.25
N GLU A 99 -1.45 -3.03 -8.62
CA GLU A 99 -0.97 -3.74 -9.81
C GLU A 99 -1.16 -2.92 -11.10
N GLN A 100 -2.29 -2.21 -11.23
CA GLN A 100 -2.54 -1.33 -12.35
C GLN A 100 -1.59 -0.12 -12.36
N LEU A 101 -1.37 0.51 -11.21
CA LEU A 101 -0.45 1.64 -11.07
C LEU A 101 0.99 1.24 -11.40
N GLU A 102 1.46 0.08 -10.95
CA GLU A 102 2.77 -0.46 -11.30
C GLU A 102 2.91 -0.77 -12.80
N SER A 103 1.87 -1.36 -13.41
CA SER A 103 1.85 -1.65 -14.84
C SER A 103 1.91 -0.37 -15.69
N GLN A 104 1.15 0.65 -15.32
CA GLN A 104 1.18 1.97 -15.97
C GLN A 104 2.57 2.61 -15.85
N GLN A 105 3.21 2.52 -14.68
CA GLN A 105 4.57 3.03 -14.46
C GLN A 105 5.59 2.33 -15.36
N LYS A 106 5.52 0.99 -15.46
CA LYS A 106 6.40 0.19 -16.33
C LYS A 106 6.25 0.59 -17.80
N LYS A 107 5.02 0.79 -18.28
CA LYS A 107 4.73 1.25 -19.66
C LYS A 107 5.28 2.66 -19.92
N ALA A 108 5.13 3.58 -18.97
CA ALA A 108 5.64 4.94 -19.10
C ALA A 108 7.18 4.98 -19.20
N LYS A 109 7.89 4.17 -18.39
CA LYS A 109 9.36 4.07 -18.43
C LYS A 109 9.87 3.51 -19.76
N LYS A 110 9.18 2.54 -20.36
CA LYS A 110 9.56 1.98 -21.68
C LYS A 110 9.48 3.03 -22.78
N ARG A 111 8.37 3.77 -22.86
CA ARG A 111 8.16 4.84 -23.86
C ARG A 111 9.15 5.99 -23.78
N GLY A 112 9.68 6.28 -22.59
CA GLY A 112 10.70 7.32 -22.39
C GLY A 112 12.11 6.89 -22.79
N ARG A 113 12.36 5.58 -22.94
CA ARG A 113 13.66 5.01 -23.36
C ARG A 113 13.77 4.83 -24.88
N GLU A 114 12.64 4.86 -25.58
CA GLU A 114 12.51 4.76 -27.04
C GLU A 114 12.55 6.14 -27.74
N ARG A 115 12.73 7.23 -26.98
CA ARG A 115 12.87 8.60 -27.46
C ARG A 115 14.27 9.11 -27.19
#